data_AF-A0A969I5Y6-F1
#
_entry.id   AF-A0A969I5Y6-F1
#
_cell.length_a   1.000
_cell.length_b   1.000
_cell.length_c   1.000
_cell.angle_alpha   90.00
_cell.angle_beta   90.00
_cell.angle_gamma   90.00
#
_symmetry.space_group_name_H-M   'P 1'
#
loop_
_entity.id
_entity.type
_entity.pdbx_description
1 polymer ?
#
loop_
_entity_poly.entity_id
_entity_poly.type
_entity_poly.pdbx_seq_one_letter_code
_entity_poly.pdbx_strand_id
1 'polypeptide(L)'
;MVTLSLIEEITSALQCDRNATRIKKLLVCACRRQWLNDPAALAHLSWADLLIELYHGNASLDQLSETLFGVVKQLSRKAEYAQVASTLLSRLRAAL
;
A
#
# COMPACT_ATOMS: atom_id res chain seq x y z
N MET A 1 -16.31 4.00 8.47
CA MET A 1 -15.20 4.53 9.29
C MET A 1 -14.18 3.41 9.41
N VAL A 2 -12.95 3.59 8.94
CA VAL A 2 -11.87 2.61 9.15
C VAL A 2 -11.46 2.68 10.63
N THR A 3 -11.39 1.53 11.30
CA THR A 3 -11.07 1.47 12.73
C THR A 3 -9.58 1.20 12.95
N LEU A 4 -9.07 1.60 14.12
CA LEU A 4 -7.67 1.36 14.49
C LEU A 4 -7.35 -0.15 14.48
N SER A 5 -8.24 -0.98 15.00
CA SER A 5 -8.08 -2.44 15.03
C SER A 5 -7.97 -3.06 13.64
N LEU A 6 -8.74 -2.54 12.67
CA LEU A 6 -8.67 -2.96 11.28
C LEU A 6 -7.31 -2.58 10.64
N ILE A 7 -6.84 -1.37 10.89
CA ILE A 7 -5.53 -0.90 10.40
C ILE A 7 -4.39 -1.75 10.96
N GLU A 8 -4.44 -2.10 12.24
CA GLU A 8 -3.41 -2.93 12.90
C GLU A 8 -3.40 -4.37 12.34
N GLU A 9 -4.57 -4.94 12.08
CA GLU A 9 -4.71 -6.27 11.48
C GLU A 9 -4.12 -6.31 10.07
N ILE A 10 -4.53 -5.36 9.22
CA ILE A 10 -4.00 -5.22 7.86
C ILE A 10 -2.49 -4.97 7.92
N THR A 11 -2.02 -4.07 8.78
CA THR A 11 -0.60 -3.75 8.95
C THR A 11 0.21 -5.00 9.28
N SER A 12 -0.24 -5.79 10.25
CA SER A 12 0.42 -7.03 10.65
C SER A 12 0.48 -8.04 9.51
N ALA A 13 -0.61 -8.20 8.75
CA ALA A 13 -0.65 -9.08 7.60
C ALA A 13 0.32 -8.63 6.48
N LEU A 14 0.41 -7.32 6.21
CA LEU A 14 1.30 -6.77 5.19
C LEU A 14 2.77 -6.81 5.60
N GLN A 15 3.06 -6.67 6.89
CA GLN A 15 4.42 -6.78 7.45
C GLN A 15 4.95 -8.23 7.38
N CYS A 16 4.07 -9.23 7.51
CA CYS A 16 4.44 -10.64 7.41
C CYS A 16 4.60 -11.12 5.96
N ASP A 17 4.10 -10.37 4.97
CA ASP A 17 4.22 -10.73 3.55
C ASP A 17 5.68 -10.67 3.09
N ARG A 18 6.10 -11.63 2.27
CA ARG A 18 7.45 -11.65 1.66
C ARG A 18 7.74 -10.37 0.85
N ASN A 19 6.70 -9.70 0.36
CA ASN A 19 6.79 -8.47 -0.40
C ASN A 19 6.59 -7.19 0.45
N ALA A 20 6.61 -7.27 1.78
CA ALA A 20 6.36 -6.14 2.69
C ALA A 20 7.08 -4.85 2.24
N THR A 21 8.37 -4.91 1.92
CA THR A 21 9.14 -3.75 1.44
C THR A 21 8.59 -3.16 0.14
N ARG A 22 8.19 -4.01 -0.81
CA ARG A 22 7.65 -3.58 -2.12
C ARG A 22 6.26 -2.98 -1.96
N ILE A 23 5.42 -3.62 -1.13
CA ILE A 23 4.09 -3.12 -0.76
C ILE A 23 4.25 -1.72 -0.15
N LYS A 24 5.17 -1.56 0.82
CA LYS A 24 5.39 -0.27 1.49
C LYS A 24 5.86 0.80 0.51
N LYS A 25 6.79 0.49 -0.40
CA LYS A 25 7.21 1.43 -1.46
C LYS A 25 6.04 1.85 -2.34
N LEU A 26 5.21 0.89 -2.73
CA LEU A 26 4.02 1.15 -3.54
C LEU A 26 3.03 2.06 -2.79
N LEU A 27 2.79 1.82 -1.50
CA LEU A 27 1.95 2.68 -0.65
C LEU A 27 2.47 4.10 -0.58
N VAL A 28 3.77 4.30 -0.29
CA VAL A 28 4.36 5.65 -0.25
C VAL A 28 4.20 6.36 -1.58
N CYS A 29 4.43 5.65 -2.68
CA CYS A 29 4.31 6.24 -4.00
C CYS A 29 2.84 6.56 -4.35
N ALA A 30 1.89 5.74 -3.91
CA ALA A 30 0.46 6.01 -4.07
C ALA A 30 0.00 7.23 -3.24
N CYS A 31 0.42 7.33 -1.97
CA CYS A 31 0.00 8.42 -1.08
C CYS A 31 0.72 9.73 -1.39
N ARG A 32 2.04 9.67 -1.60
CA ARG A 32 2.92 10.85 -1.64
C ARG A 32 3.51 11.13 -3.02
N ARG A 33 3.20 10.31 -4.04
CA ARG A 33 3.79 10.38 -5.39
C ARG A 33 5.33 10.40 -5.41
N GLN A 34 5.93 9.82 -4.36
CA GLN A 34 7.39 9.76 -4.19
C GLN A 34 7.86 8.31 -4.20
N TRP A 35 8.93 8.05 -4.96
CA TRP A 35 9.57 6.74 -4.98
C TRP A 35 10.78 6.73 -4.05
N LEU A 36 10.62 6.15 -2.86
CA LEU A 36 11.71 6.03 -1.90
C LEU A 36 12.66 4.90 -2.30
N ASN A 37 13.91 5.26 -2.60
CA ASN A 37 14.99 4.29 -2.82
C ASN A 37 15.67 3.90 -1.51
N ASP A 38 15.80 4.84 -0.58
CA ASP A 38 16.47 4.64 0.68
C ASP A 38 15.66 3.73 1.64
N PRO A 39 16.22 2.61 2.09
CA PRO A 39 15.52 1.69 2.98
C PRO A 39 15.35 2.24 4.40
N ALA A 40 16.23 3.13 4.87
CA ALA A 40 16.10 3.72 6.20
C ALA A 40 14.94 4.74 6.25
N ALA A 41 14.78 5.54 5.20
CA ALA A 41 13.63 6.41 5.00
C ALA A 41 12.33 5.60 4.92
N LEU A 42 12.33 4.48 4.19
CA LEU A 42 11.17 3.60 4.11
C LEU A 42 10.85 2.93 5.46
N ALA A 43 11.87 2.57 6.24
CA ALA A 43 11.70 1.96 7.56
C ALA A 43 11.07 2.93 8.58
N HIS A 44 11.45 4.22 8.54
CA HIS A 44 10.93 5.26 9.43
C HIS A 44 9.44 5.55 9.26
N LEU A 45 8.86 5.23 8.10
CA LEU A 45 7.44 5.46 7.86
C LEU A 45 6.57 4.43 8.59
N SER A 46 5.47 4.86 9.19
CA SER A 46 4.51 3.95 9.80
C SER A 46 3.61 3.32 8.75
N TRP A 47 3.36 2.02 8.84
CA TRP A 47 2.39 1.33 7.99
C TRP A 47 0.97 1.83 8.21
N ALA A 48 0.60 2.01 9.49
CA ALA A 48 -0.71 2.53 9.86
C ALA A 48 -0.96 3.91 9.26
N ASP A 49 0.03 4.81 9.35
CA ASP A 49 -0.04 6.16 8.78
C ASP A 49 -0.24 6.11 7.25
N LEU A 50 0.55 5.29 6.55
CA LEU A 50 0.42 5.11 5.10
C LEU A 50 -0.94 4.56 4.68
N LEU A 51 -1.49 3.59 5.42
CA LEU A 51 -2.81 3.03 5.16
C LEU A 51 -3.91 4.07 5.42
N ILE A 52 -3.83 4.80 6.53
CA ILE A 52 -4.76 5.88 6.85
C ILE A 52 -4.72 6.96 5.76
N GLU A 53 -3.54 7.43 5.35
CA GLU A 53 -3.38 8.37 4.24
C GLU A 53 -4.01 7.83 2.95
N LEU A 54 -3.77 6.56 2.64
CA LEU A 54 -4.34 5.92 1.46
C LEU A 54 -5.87 5.87 1.49
N TYR A 55 -6.46 5.52 2.63
CA TYR A 55 -7.91 5.49 2.83
C TYR A 55 -8.52 6.90 2.82
N HIS A 56 -7.83 7.90 3.36
CA HIS A 56 -8.28 9.29 3.31
C HIS A 56 -8.22 9.86 1.88
N GLY A 57 -7.23 9.45 1.09
CA GLY A 57 -7.08 9.88 -0.31
C GLY A 57 -7.99 9.15 -1.30
N ASN A 58 -8.58 8.01 -0.92
CA ASN A 58 -9.41 7.19 -1.81
C ASN A 58 -10.73 6.86 -1.14
N ALA A 59 -11.84 7.37 -1.69
CA ALA A 59 -13.17 7.18 -1.12
C ALA A 59 -13.68 5.73 -1.25
N SER A 60 -13.05 4.90 -2.08
CA SER A 60 -13.43 3.50 -2.30
C SER A 60 -12.23 2.61 -2.65
N LEU A 61 -12.40 1.31 -2.47
CA LEU A 61 -11.45 0.28 -2.92
C LEU A 61 -11.14 0.36 -4.42
N ASP A 62 -12.11 0.80 -5.23
CA ASP A 62 -11.96 0.94 -6.67
C ASP A 62 -10.99 2.08 -7.01
N GLN A 63 -11.19 3.27 -6.42
CA GLN A 63 -10.26 4.40 -6.54
C GLN A 63 -8.86 4.04 -6.02
N LEU A 64 -8.80 3.29 -4.91
CA LEU A 64 -7.54 2.82 -4.33
C LEU A 64 -6.81 1.87 -5.30
N SER A 65 -7.56 0.99 -5.98
CA SER A 65 -7.04 0.12 -7.04
C SER A 65 -6.51 0.95 -8.21
N GLU A 66 -7.29 1.92 -8.71
CA GLU A 66 -6.86 2.80 -9.79
C GLU A 66 -5.57 3.57 -9.44
N THR A 67 -5.47 4.10 -8.22
CA THR A 67 -4.29 4.79 -7.72
C THR A 67 -3.08 3.86 -7.70
N LEU A 68 -3.20 2.66 -7.10
CA LEU A 68 -2.11 1.69 -7.03
C LEU A 68 -1.66 1.25 -8.42
N PHE A 69 -2.59 0.82 -9.28
CA PHE A 69 -2.25 0.38 -10.64
C PHE A 69 -1.75 1.55 -11.52
N GLY A 70 -2.18 2.77 -11.25
CA GLY A 70 -1.64 3.99 -11.85
C GLY A 70 -0.15 4.15 -11.57
N VAL A 71 0.27 3.93 -10.32
CA VAL A 71 1.69 3.89 -9.93
C VAL A 71 2.40 2.72 -10.62
N VAL A 72 1.84 1.51 -10.57
CA VAL A 72 2.43 0.32 -11.21
C VAL A 72 2.75 0.55 -12.68
N LYS A 73 1.86 1.24 -13.42
CA LYS A 73 2.05 1.55 -14.85
C LYS A 73 3.28 2.40 -15.13
N GLN A 74 3.75 3.18 -14.15
CA GLN A 74 4.91 4.07 -14.27
C GLN A 74 6.23 3.36 -13.89
N LEU A 75 6.16 2.20 -13.23
CA LEU A 75 7.35 1.47 -12.79
C LEU A 75 7.93 0.59 -13.91
N SER A 76 9.24 0.33 -13.87
CA SER A 76 9.88 -0.57 -14.83
C SER A 76 9.49 -2.04 -14.62
N ARG A 77 9.28 -2.46 -13.36
CA ARG A 77 8.93 -3.85 -12.96
C ARG A 77 7.43 -4.05 -12.81
N LYS A 78 6.65 -3.64 -13.81
CA LYS A 78 5.16 -3.58 -13.75
C LYS A 78 4.52 -4.88 -13.28
N ALA A 79 4.94 -6.02 -13.83
CA ALA A 79 4.36 -7.33 -13.50
C ALA A 79 4.52 -7.69 -12.02
N GLU A 80 5.73 -7.47 -11.46
CA GLU A 80 6.01 -7.74 -10.04
C GLU A 80 5.16 -6.84 -9.14
N TYR A 81 5.09 -5.54 -9.44
CA TYR A 81 4.31 -4.60 -8.64
C TYR A 81 2.80 -4.71 -8.84
N ALA A 82 2.33 -5.18 -10.00
CA ALA A 82 0.92 -5.50 -10.24
C ALA A 82 0.46 -6.65 -9.34
N GLN A 83 1.28 -7.70 -9.20
CA GLN A 83 0.98 -8.80 -8.29
C GLN A 83 0.95 -8.31 -6.83
N VAL A 84 1.90 -7.47 -6.45
CA VAL A 84 1.94 -6.84 -5.12
C VAL A 84 0.69 -5.99 -4.85
N ALA A 85 0.29 -5.14 -5.81
CA ALA A 85 -0.92 -4.33 -5.72
C ALA A 85 -2.18 -5.18 -5.58
N SER A 86 -2.28 -6.26 -6.37
CA SER A 86 -3.41 -7.19 -6.32
C SER A 86 -3.50 -7.91 -4.97
N THR A 87 -2.38 -8.35 -4.41
CA THR A 87 -2.35 -8.97 -3.08
C THR A 87 -2.81 -7.97 -2.02
N LEU A 88 -2.27 -6.75 -2.05
CA LEU A 88 -2.67 -5.68 -1.12
C LEU A 88 -4.18 -5.42 -1.19
N LEU A 89 -4.73 -5.19 -2.39
CA LEU A 89 -6.16 -4.98 -2.60
C LEU A 89 -7.02 -6.14 -2.09
N SER A 90 -6.58 -7.37 -2.33
CA SER A 90 -7.29 -8.57 -1.86
C SER A 90 -7.32 -8.64 -0.33
N ARG A 91 -6.22 -8.27 0.34
CA ARG A 91 -6.15 -8.21 1.80
C ARG A 91 -7.05 -7.11 2.35
N LEU A 92 -7.01 -5.91 1.76
CA LEU A 92 -7.86 -4.78 2.16
C LEU A 92 -9.35 -5.13 2.00
N ARG A 93 -9.71 -5.79 0.89
CA ARG A 93 -11.09 -6.22 0.62
C ARG A 93 -11.57 -7.31 1.57
N ALA A 94 -10.70 -8.19 2.05
CA ALA A 94 -11.08 -9.23 3.00
C ALA A 94 -11.35 -8.68 4.42
N ALA A 95 -10.78 -7.50 4.73
CA ALA A 95 -10.86 -6.90 6.05
C ALA A 95 -11.92 -5.78 6.16
N LEU A 96 -12.43 -5.28 5.02
CA LEU A 96 -13.52 -4.30 4.90
C LEU A 96 -14.88 -4.98 4.73
#